data_AF-A0AAE7BXF7-F1
#
_entry.id   AF-A0AAE7BXF7-F1
#
_cell.length_a   1.000
_cell.length_b   1.000
_cell.length_c   1.000
_cell.angle_alpha   90.00
_cell.angle_beta   90.00
_cell.angle_gamma   90.00
#
_symmetry.space_group_name_H-M   'P 1'
#
loop_
_entity.id
_entity.type
_entity.pdbx_description
1 polymer ?
#
loop_
_entity_poly.entity_id
_entity_poly.type
_entity_poly.pdbx_seq_one_letter_code
_entity_poly.pdbx_strand_id
1 'polypeptide(L)'
;MFQTQNYYYVEYLGDAGITLSCLQSLCKTLQTHSDLTTALLLTNDQVHAFLLKDDSGTYYVIRSGFTSGYLGEGPKGLATALTLLNKHTIETEEILITPKMMNKLNNSSLNDNDIDLIFKGKIIRPLRLHDYIYPFRKEVLDTYSSKHHYPLELPYSIIDDRIFDLALVFKQDPDSALTKAYKRLEDIVRERTSLNEHSTKLFSQAFNMSNAPLTWLVPDKSEVVGRANLFLGTYQAFRNARTHREKLEENLIHQYREFLLINELYLLEAEAITIESK
;
A
#
# COMPACT_ATOMS: atom_id res chain seq x y z
N MET A 1 -4.23 -20.74 -39.95
CA MET A 1 -3.65 -21.01 -38.62
C MET A 1 -4.51 -20.24 -37.63
N PHE A 2 -5.48 -20.89 -36.98
CA PHE A 2 -6.34 -20.21 -36.01
C PHE A 2 -5.51 -19.91 -34.77
N GLN A 3 -5.31 -18.63 -34.46
CA GLN A 3 -4.78 -18.23 -33.17
C GLN A 3 -5.84 -18.58 -32.13
N THR A 4 -5.56 -19.56 -31.28
CA THR A 4 -6.31 -19.75 -30.04
C THR A 4 -6.09 -18.50 -29.19
N GLN A 5 -7.09 -17.62 -29.15
CA GLN A 5 -7.13 -16.53 -28.18
C GLN A 5 -7.39 -17.16 -26.80
N ASN A 6 -6.52 -16.85 -25.85
CA ASN A 6 -6.81 -17.12 -24.44
C ASN A 6 -7.89 -16.13 -24.01
N TYR A 7 -8.94 -16.63 -23.37
CA TYR A 7 -10.02 -15.85 -22.77
C TYR A 7 -9.65 -15.38 -21.37
N TYR A 8 -8.81 -16.13 -20.65
CA TYR A 8 -8.36 -15.73 -19.33
C TYR A 8 -7.21 -14.74 -19.42
N TYR A 9 -7.35 -13.64 -18.66
CA TYR A 9 -6.26 -12.71 -18.43
C TYR A 9 -5.46 -13.21 -17.22
N VAL A 10 -4.18 -13.52 -17.45
CA VAL A 10 -3.27 -14.08 -16.44
C VAL A 10 -2.05 -13.19 -16.29
N GLU A 11 -1.84 -12.66 -15.09
CA GLU A 11 -0.63 -11.94 -14.73
C GLU A 11 0.37 -12.84 -14.02
N TYR A 12 1.64 -12.77 -14.40
CA TYR A 12 2.71 -13.57 -13.81
C TYR A 12 3.68 -12.70 -13.04
N LEU A 13 3.73 -12.89 -11.73
CA LEU A 13 4.43 -12.04 -10.78
C LEU A 13 5.44 -12.85 -9.96
N GLY A 14 6.47 -12.15 -9.47
CA GLY A 14 7.59 -12.74 -8.73
C GLY A 14 8.52 -13.57 -9.59
N ASP A 15 9.74 -13.81 -9.11
CA ASP A 15 10.75 -14.60 -9.82
C ASP A 15 10.79 -16.03 -9.28
N ALA A 16 10.76 -17.00 -10.19
CA ALA A 16 10.86 -18.42 -9.83
C ALA A 16 12.18 -18.68 -9.07
N GLY A 17 12.11 -19.39 -7.95
CA GLY A 17 13.25 -19.65 -7.08
C GLY A 17 13.67 -18.49 -6.16
N ILE A 18 13.04 -17.32 -6.24
CA ILE A 18 13.36 -16.16 -5.38
C ILE A 18 12.19 -15.85 -4.44
N THR A 19 12.29 -16.32 -3.20
CA THR A 19 11.23 -16.18 -2.18
C THR A 19 10.86 -14.73 -1.89
N LEU A 20 11.85 -13.83 -1.78
CA LEU A 20 11.60 -12.42 -1.48
C LEU A 20 10.81 -11.72 -2.60
N SER A 21 11.19 -11.95 -3.86
CA SER A 21 10.48 -11.40 -5.04
C SER A 21 9.03 -11.88 -5.09
N CYS A 22 8.79 -13.15 -4.76
CA CYS A 22 7.45 -13.73 -4.69
C CYS A 22 6.61 -13.17 -3.52
N LEU A 23 7.21 -12.97 -2.33
CA LEU A 23 6.53 -12.35 -1.19
C LEU A 23 6.14 -10.90 -1.47
N GLN A 24 7.05 -10.10 -2.03
CA GLN A 24 6.79 -8.72 -2.40
C GLN A 24 5.69 -8.64 -3.47
N SER A 25 5.71 -9.54 -4.45
CA SER A 25 4.68 -9.63 -5.48
C SER A 25 3.32 -9.99 -4.89
N LEU A 26 3.27 -10.96 -3.98
CA LEU A 26 2.05 -11.31 -3.26
C LEU A 26 1.53 -10.10 -2.47
N CYS A 27 2.37 -9.43 -1.68
CA CYS A 27 1.95 -8.28 -0.88
C CYS A 27 1.48 -7.10 -1.74
N LYS A 28 2.15 -6.81 -2.86
CA LYS A 28 1.71 -5.83 -3.83
C LYS A 28 0.32 -6.19 -4.36
N THR A 29 0.12 -7.45 -4.76
CA THR A 29 -1.15 -7.95 -5.29
C THR A 29 -2.27 -7.78 -4.27
N LEU A 30 -2.04 -8.18 -3.02
CA LEU A 30 -2.98 -8.02 -1.90
C LEU A 30 -3.27 -6.55 -1.56
N GLN A 31 -2.31 -5.65 -1.75
CA GLN A 31 -2.50 -4.23 -1.45
C GLN A 31 -3.29 -3.50 -2.54
N THR A 32 -3.15 -3.89 -3.81
CA THR A 32 -3.76 -3.18 -4.93
C THR A 32 -5.04 -3.81 -5.46
N HIS A 33 -5.36 -5.05 -5.09
CA HIS A 33 -6.56 -5.75 -5.54
C HIS A 33 -7.40 -6.19 -4.33
N SER A 34 -8.50 -5.49 -4.08
CA SER A 34 -9.39 -5.74 -2.93
C SER A 34 -10.28 -6.96 -3.08
N ASP A 35 -10.46 -7.45 -4.30
CA ASP A 35 -11.54 -8.39 -4.65
C ASP A 35 -11.02 -9.83 -4.82
N LEU A 36 -9.87 -10.13 -4.21
CA LEU A 36 -9.28 -11.47 -4.20
C LEU A 36 -10.03 -12.35 -3.20
N THR A 37 -10.72 -13.37 -3.67
CA THR A 37 -11.52 -14.26 -2.80
C THR A 37 -10.84 -15.59 -2.54
N THR A 38 -10.08 -16.10 -3.51
CA THR A 38 -9.57 -17.47 -3.49
C THR A 38 -8.12 -17.53 -3.95
N ALA A 39 -7.32 -18.34 -3.27
CA ALA A 39 -5.97 -18.68 -3.62
C ALA A 39 -5.77 -20.20 -3.69
N LEU A 40 -5.12 -20.67 -4.75
CA LEU A 40 -4.65 -22.04 -4.85
C LEU A 40 -3.14 -22.09 -4.62
N LEU A 41 -2.71 -22.82 -3.60
CA LEU A 41 -1.34 -23.27 -3.44
C LEU A 41 -1.07 -24.41 -4.42
N LEU A 42 -0.27 -24.13 -5.44
CA LEU A 42 0.10 -25.08 -6.47
C LEU A 42 1.39 -25.80 -6.07
N THR A 43 1.31 -27.08 -5.75
CA THR A 43 2.43 -27.87 -5.25
C THR A 43 2.95 -28.85 -6.30
N ASN A 44 4.26 -28.83 -6.53
CA ASN A 44 4.99 -29.89 -7.21
C ASN A 44 6.16 -30.33 -6.32
N ASP A 45 6.08 -31.54 -5.76
CA ASP A 45 7.00 -32.03 -4.72
C ASP A 45 7.11 -31.06 -3.54
N GLN A 46 8.27 -30.41 -3.38
CA GLN A 46 8.59 -29.46 -2.31
C GLN A 46 8.69 -28.02 -2.83
N VAL A 47 8.13 -27.75 -4.01
CA VAL A 47 8.14 -26.43 -4.66
C VAL A 47 6.71 -25.95 -4.82
N HIS A 48 6.47 -24.69 -4.47
CA HIS A 48 5.13 -24.12 -4.44
C HIS A 48 5.05 -22.76 -5.12
N ALA A 49 3.89 -22.54 -5.75
CA ALA A 49 3.46 -21.30 -6.36
C ALA A 49 2.02 -20.97 -5.89
N PHE A 50 1.55 -19.76 -6.17
CA PHE A 50 0.15 -19.40 -5.92
C PHE A 50 -0.56 -19.01 -7.21
N LEU A 51 -1.82 -19.40 -7.33
CA LEU A 51 -2.76 -18.86 -8.29
C LEU A 51 -3.90 -18.21 -7.52
N LEU A 52 -3.98 -16.88 -7.59
CA LEU A 52 -5.07 -16.10 -7.03
C LEU A 52 -6.06 -15.76 -8.13
N LYS A 53 -7.33 -15.61 -7.72
CA LYS A 53 -8.41 -15.19 -8.59
C LYS A 53 -9.17 -14.04 -7.94
N ASP A 54 -9.52 -13.05 -8.73
CA ASP A 54 -10.47 -12.02 -8.33
C ASP A 54 -11.91 -12.31 -8.83
N ASP A 55 -12.87 -11.52 -8.35
CA ASP A 55 -14.27 -11.62 -8.79
C ASP A 55 -14.48 -11.22 -10.26
N SER A 56 -13.54 -10.49 -10.86
CA SER A 56 -13.61 -10.05 -12.27
C SER A 56 -13.23 -11.15 -13.27
N GLY A 57 -12.67 -12.27 -12.79
CA GLY A 57 -12.19 -13.36 -13.64
C GLY A 57 -10.74 -13.19 -14.11
N THR A 58 -9.99 -12.29 -13.49
CA THR A 58 -8.55 -12.14 -13.65
C THR A 58 -7.80 -13.10 -12.73
N TYR A 59 -6.70 -13.65 -13.24
CA TYR A 59 -5.86 -14.58 -12.53
C TYR A 59 -4.48 -14.00 -12.28
N TYR A 60 -3.99 -14.16 -11.05
CA TYR A 60 -2.66 -13.71 -10.64
C TYR A 60 -1.83 -14.90 -10.23
N VAL A 61 -0.77 -15.17 -10.97
CA VAL A 61 0.22 -16.19 -10.64
C VAL A 61 1.35 -15.55 -9.86
N ILE A 62 1.58 -16.01 -8.64
CA ILE A 62 2.85 -15.82 -7.94
C ILE A 62 3.72 -17.04 -8.27
N ARG A 63 4.82 -16.84 -9.00
CA ARG A 63 5.70 -17.91 -9.48
C ARG A 63 6.29 -18.75 -8.34
N SER A 64 6.96 -19.84 -8.70
CA SER A 64 7.41 -20.85 -7.74
C SER A 64 8.66 -20.42 -6.95
N GLY A 65 8.52 -19.43 -6.06
CA GLY A 65 9.58 -18.96 -5.16
C GLY A 65 9.53 -19.57 -3.76
N PHE A 66 8.56 -20.45 -3.49
CA PHE A 66 8.33 -21.04 -2.18
C PHE A 66 8.69 -22.52 -2.17
N THR A 67 9.17 -23.02 -1.03
CA THR A 67 9.53 -24.44 -0.87
C THR A 67 9.04 -25.01 0.46
N SER A 68 9.07 -26.33 0.64
CA SER A 68 8.82 -26.97 1.94
C SER A 68 9.78 -28.13 2.23
N GLY A 69 9.63 -28.79 3.38
CA GLY A 69 10.38 -30.01 3.73
C GLY A 69 11.74 -29.79 4.41
N TYR A 70 12.12 -28.55 4.71
CA TYR A 70 13.32 -28.20 5.49
C TYR A 70 13.10 -26.90 6.27
N LEU A 71 14.09 -26.50 7.08
CA LEU A 71 14.10 -25.19 7.75
C LEU A 71 14.95 -24.22 6.94
N GLY A 72 14.35 -23.12 6.46
CA GLY A 72 15.06 -22.11 5.69
C GLY A 72 14.15 -21.02 5.16
N GLU A 73 14.68 -20.15 4.28
CA GLU A 73 13.96 -18.98 3.76
C GLU A 73 12.76 -19.36 2.88
N GLY A 74 12.86 -20.38 2.04
CA GLY A 74 11.75 -20.81 1.18
C GLY A 74 10.52 -21.28 1.98
N PRO A 75 10.67 -22.20 2.96
CA PRO A 75 9.58 -22.64 3.82
C PRO A 75 9.06 -21.55 4.77
N LYS A 76 9.94 -20.70 5.29
CA LYS A 76 9.54 -19.51 6.07
C LYS A 76 8.73 -18.53 5.22
N GLY A 77 9.12 -18.34 3.96
CA GLY A 77 8.38 -17.51 3.01
C GLY A 77 7.03 -18.09 2.67
N LEU A 78 6.92 -19.41 2.51
CA LEU A 78 5.63 -20.09 2.32
C LEU A 78 4.71 -19.85 3.52
N ALA A 79 5.22 -20.04 4.74
CA ALA A 79 4.46 -19.80 5.97
C ALA A 79 4.00 -18.34 6.09
N THR A 80 4.88 -17.40 5.73
CA THR A 80 4.55 -15.96 5.66
C THR A 80 3.43 -15.70 4.65
N ALA A 81 3.54 -16.23 3.43
CA ALA A 81 2.53 -16.08 2.37
C ALA A 81 1.16 -16.61 2.79
N LEU A 82 1.10 -17.83 3.35
CA LEU A 82 -0.15 -18.43 3.83
C LEU A 82 -0.78 -17.63 4.97
N THR A 83 0.05 -17.09 5.88
CA THR A 83 -0.46 -16.27 6.98
C THR A 83 -0.98 -14.91 6.49
N LEU A 84 -0.33 -14.33 5.48
CA LEU A 84 -0.81 -13.11 4.82
C LEU A 84 -2.16 -13.34 4.16
N LEU A 85 -2.31 -14.42 3.37
CA LEU A 85 -3.58 -14.78 2.73
C LEU A 85 -4.70 -14.95 3.77
N ASN A 86 -4.43 -15.68 4.86
CA ASN A 86 -5.39 -15.85 5.95
C ASN A 86 -5.77 -14.51 6.62
N LYS A 87 -4.81 -13.61 6.83
CA LYS A 87 -5.07 -12.27 7.39
C LYS A 87 -5.95 -11.41 6.48
N HIS A 88 -5.83 -11.59 5.16
CA HIS A 88 -6.70 -10.97 4.16
C HIS A 88 -8.00 -11.75 3.93
N THR A 89 -8.30 -12.74 4.78
CA THR A 89 -9.52 -13.58 4.68
C THR A 89 -9.68 -14.29 3.34
N ILE A 90 -8.57 -14.57 2.65
CA ILE A 90 -8.57 -15.27 1.37
C ILE A 90 -8.60 -16.78 1.62
N GLU A 91 -9.61 -17.44 1.06
CA GLU A 91 -9.72 -18.89 1.15
C GLU A 91 -8.58 -19.53 0.36
N THR A 92 -7.76 -20.33 1.06
CA THR A 92 -6.58 -20.95 0.46
C THR A 92 -6.71 -22.46 0.49
N GLU A 93 -6.57 -23.09 -0.67
CA GLU A 93 -6.56 -24.54 -0.82
C GLU A 93 -5.27 -25.00 -1.51
N GLU A 94 -4.83 -26.24 -1.25
CA GLU A 94 -3.66 -26.81 -1.91
C GLU A 94 -4.08 -27.84 -2.98
N ILE A 95 -3.42 -27.81 -4.13
CA ILE A 95 -3.54 -28.85 -5.16
C ILE A 95 -2.15 -29.33 -5.61
N LEU A 96 -2.10 -30.57 -6.11
CA LEU A 96 -0.91 -31.09 -6.78
C LEU A 96 -0.95 -30.76 -8.27
N ILE A 97 0.14 -30.22 -8.79
CA ILE A 97 0.34 -29.98 -10.22
C ILE A 97 1.53 -30.77 -10.76
N THR A 98 1.49 -31.04 -12.06
CA THR A 98 2.58 -31.75 -12.73
C THR A 98 3.82 -30.86 -12.91
N PRO A 99 5.03 -31.44 -13.05
CA PRO A 99 6.24 -30.67 -13.34
C PRO A 99 6.10 -29.85 -14.64
N LYS A 100 5.38 -30.38 -15.63
CA LYS A 100 5.08 -29.67 -16.88
C LYS A 100 4.25 -28.40 -16.63
N MET A 101 3.24 -28.50 -15.76
CA MET A 101 2.41 -27.37 -15.38
C MET A 101 3.22 -26.30 -14.63
N MET A 102 4.05 -26.73 -13.67
CA MET A 102 4.96 -25.86 -12.92
C MET A 102 5.91 -25.11 -13.87
N ASN A 103 6.50 -25.82 -14.83
CA ASN A 103 7.36 -25.19 -15.84
C ASN A 103 6.61 -24.17 -16.72
N LYS A 104 5.36 -24.46 -17.11
CA LYS A 104 4.56 -23.50 -17.88
C LYS A 104 4.28 -22.22 -17.10
N LEU A 105 3.88 -22.37 -15.84
CA LEU A 105 3.64 -21.27 -14.90
C LEU A 105 4.88 -20.38 -14.77
N ASN A 106 6.05 -20.97 -14.53
CA ASN A 106 7.28 -20.19 -14.36
C ASN A 106 7.71 -19.47 -15.66
N ASN A 107 7.38 -20.04 -16.82
CA ASN A 107 7.63 -19.45 -18.13
C ASN A 107 6.46 -18.59 -18.65
N SER A 108 5.48 -18.26 -17.82
CA SER A 108 4.35 -17.38 -18.19
C SER A 108 3.55 -17.90 -19.40
N SER A 109 3.28 -19.20 -19.43
CA SER A 109 2.77 -19.90 -20.63
C SER A 109 1.60 -20.85 -20.35
N LEU A 110 0.83 -20.62 -19.28
CA LEU A 110 -0.44 -21.33 -19.07
C LEU A 110 -1.45 -20.84 -20.12
N ASN A 111 -2.25 -21.76 -20.64
CA ASN A 111 -3.42 -21.45 -21.46
C ASN A 111 -4.71 -21.69 -20.67
N ASP A 112 -5.86 -21.36 -21.26
CA ASP A 112 -7.16 -21.49 -20.59
C ASP A 112 -7.43 -22.92 -20.10
N ASN A 113 -7.07 -23.93 -20.90
CA ASN A 113 -7.23 -25.33 -20.50
C ASN A 113 -6.36 -25.69 -19.29
N ASP A 114 -5.14 -25.14 -19.20
CA ASP A 114 -4.26 -25.35 -18.05
C ASP A 114 -4.88 -24.76 -16.77
N ILE A 115 -5.46 -23.55 -16.85
CA ILE A 115 -6.16 -22.89 -15.74
C ILE A 115 -7.39 -23.69 -15.32
N ASP A 116 -8.23 -24.11 -16.28
CA ASP A 116 -9.40 -24.93 -16.01
C ASP A 116 -9.04 -26.26 -15.32
N LEU A 117 -7.93 -26.89 -15.74
CA LEU A 117 -7.44 -28.13 -15.14
C LEU A 117 -6.94 -27.91 -13.71
N ILE A 118 -6.31 -26.76 -13.44
CA ILE A 118 -5.86 -26.37 -12.10
C ILE A 118 -7.08 -26.25 -11.16
N PHE A 119 -8.13 -25.53 -11.56
CA PHE A 119 -9.33 -25.37 -10.72
C PHE A 119 -10.18 -26.64 -10.58
N LYS A 120 -10.08 -27.58 -11.53
CA LYS A 120 -10.68 -28.92 -11.40
C LYS A 120 -9.80 -29.89 -10.60
N GLY A 121 -8.61 -29.45 -10.18
CA GLY A 121 -7.66 -30.24 -9.42
C GLY A 121 -8.25 -30.75 -8.10
N LYS A 122 -7.83 -31.95 -7.69
CA LYS A 122 -8.26 -32.50 -6.41
C LYS A 122 -7.56 -31.76 -5.27
N ILE A 123 -8.35 -31.11 -4.43
CA ILE A 123 -7.89 -30.40 -3.23
C ILE A 123 -7.26 -31.39 -2.24
N ILE A 124 -6.07 -31.04 -1.77
CA ILE A 124 -5.42 -31.66 -0.61
C ILE A 124 -6.02 -31.03 0.63
N ARG A 125 -6.45 -31.86 1.59
CA ARG A 125 -7.20 -31.39 2.77
C ARG A 125 -6.45 -30.25 3.51
N PRO A 126 -7.15 -29.21 4.00
CA PRO A 126 -6.55 -28.00 4.57
C PRO A 126 -5.57 -28.20 5.74
N LEU A 127 -5.62 -29.36 6.43
CA LEU A 127 -4.70 -29.72 7.51
C LEU A 127 -3.22 -29.48 7.15
N ARG A 128 -2.84 -29.72 5.89
CA ARG A 128 -1.46 -29.58 5.42
C ARG A 128 -0.98 -28.13 5.37
N LEU A 129 -1.88 -27.16 5.20
CA LEU A 129 -1.53 -25.74 5.23
C LEU A 129 -1.07 -25.32 6.64
N HIS A 130 -1.71 -25.85 7.67
CA HIS A 130 -1.30 -25.61 9.05
C HIS A 130 0.09 -26.18 9.35
N ASP A 131 0.43 -27.33 8.76
CA ASP A 131 1.75 -27.95 8.92
C ASP A 131 2.88 -27.10 8.31
N TYR A 132 2.59 -26.32 7.26
CA TYR A 132 3.55 -25.36 6.71
C TYR A 132 3.77 -24.14 7.61
N ILE A 133 2.74 -23.69 8.33
CA ILE A 133 2.81 -22.51 9.18
C ILE A 133 3.41 -22.84 10.55
N TYR A 134 3.07 -23.99 11.11
CA TYR A 134 3.38 -24.35 12.51
C TYR A 134 4.87 -24.22 12.88
N PRO A 135 5.84 -24.68 12.07
CA PRO A 135 7.26 -24.58 12.38
C PRO A 135 7.76 -23.12 12.50
N PHE A 136 7.09 -22.17 11.84
CA PHE A 136 7.48 -20.76 11.76
C PHE A 136 6.51 -19.84 12.51
N ARG A 137 5.66 -20.40 13.39
CA ARG A 137 4.57 -19.66 14.03
C ARG A 137 5.07 -18.43 14.79
N LYS A 138 6.24 -18.48 15.43
CA LYS A 138 6.78 -17.33 16.18
C LYS A 138 7.21 -16.21 15.24
N GLU A 139 7.93 -16.57 14.18
CA GLU A 139 8.50 -15.66 13.20
C GLU A 139 7.42 -14.96 12.36
N VAL A 140 6.35 -15.68 12.05
CA VAL A 140 5.26 -15.17 11.20
C VAL A 140 4.21 -14.40 12.01
N LEU A 141 4.01 -14.72 13.30
CA LEU A 141 3.11 -13.95 14.17
C LEU A 141 3.69 -12.59 14.58
N ASP A 142 5.01 -12.40 14.49
CA ASP A 142 5.61 -11.09 14.67
C ASP A 142 5.12 -10.14 13.57
N THR A 143 4.02 -9.43 13.86
CA THR A 143 3.28 -8.59 12.91
C THR A 143 4.16 -7.50 12.28
N TYR A 144 5.27 -7.14 12.94
CA TYR A 144 6.27 -6.26 12.37
C TYR A 144 6.95 -6.89 11.15
N SER A 145 7.33 -8.18 11.19
CA SER A 145 8.11 -8.82 10.11
C SER A 145 7.39 -8.74 8.76
N SER A 146 6.08 -9.00 8.75
CA SER A 146 5.28 -9.06 7.52
C SER A 146 5.02 -7.70 6.85
N LYS A 147 5.00 -6.58 7.60
CA LYS A 147 4.70 -5.24 7.04
C LYS A 147 5.73 -4.76 6.01
N HIS A 148 6.99 -5.17 6.15
CA HIS A 148 8.08 -4.74 5.28
C HIS A 148 7.97 -5.29 3.85
N HIS A 149 7.13 -6.30 3.63
CA HIS A 149 6.88 -6.84 2.29
C HIS A 149 5.85 -6.02 1.50
N TYR A 150 5.04 -5.19 2.18
CA TYR A 150 4.11 -4.30 1.50
C TYR A 150 4.86 -3.13 0.85
N PRO A 151 4.53 -2.77 -0.41
CA PRO A 151 5.10 -1.61 -1.04
C PRO A 151 4.71 -0.33 -0.29
N LEU A 152 5.72 0.47 0.06
CA LEU A 152 5.54 1.81 0.59
C LEU A 152 5.37 2.78 -0.59
N GLU A 153 4.12 3.03 -0.97
CA GLU A 153 3.74 3.88 -2.11
C GLU A 153 2.67 4.90 -1.66
N LEU A 154 2.67 6.08 -2.31
CA LEU A 154 1.67 7.10 -2.04
C LEU A 154 0.37 6.80 -2.82
N PRO A 155 -0.82 6.92 -2.20
CA PRO A 155 -2.10 6.76 -2.88
C PRO A 155 -2.42 7.97 -3.75
N TYR A 156 -1.92 7.99 -4.99
CA TYR A 156 -2.04 9.12 -5.91
C TYR A 156 -3.47 9.61 -6.16
N SER A 157 -4.47 8.74 -6.06
CA SER A 157 -5.88 9.10 -6.30
C SER A 157 -6.49 10.03 -5.25
N ILE A 158 -5.84 10.22 -4.09
CA ILE A 158 -6.35 11.08 -3.00
C ILE A 158 -5.46 12.29 -2.73
N ILE A 159 -4.46 12.53 -3.59
CA ILE A 159 -3.52 13.64 -3.42
C ILE A 159 -4.06 14.88 -4.12
N ASP A 160 -3.98 16.03 -3.45
CA ASP A 160 -4.36 17.34 -4.01
C ASP A 160 -3.46 17.69 -5.21
N ASP A 161 -4.08 18.09 -6.32
CA ASP A 161 -3.40 18.41 -7.58
C ASP A 161 -2.28 19.44 -7.42
N ARG A 162 -2.42 20.37 -6.46
CA ARG A 162 -1.43 21.44 -6.20
C ARG A 162 -0.14 20.92 -5.57
N ILE A 163 -0.07 19.67 -5.13
CA ILE A 163 1.16 19.02 -4.66
C ILE A 163 1.44 17.69 -5.36
N PHE A 164 0.69 17.37 -6.42
CA PHE A 164 0.85 16.11 -7.13
C PHE A 164 2.25 15.98 -7.77
N ASP A 165 2.81 17.08 -8.27
CA ASP A 165 4.19 17.16 -8.75
C ASP A 165 5.21 16.72 -7.68
N LEU A 166 4.97 17.08 -6.42
CA LEU A 166 5.80 16.71 -5.28
C LEU A 166 5.62 15.23 -4.91
N ALA A 167 4.42 14.69 -5.05
CA ALA A 167 4.15 13.27 -4.83
C ALA A 167 4.91 12.37 -5.82
N LEU A 168 4.99 12.77 -7.08
CA LEU A 168 5.67 11.99 -8.13
C LEU A 168 7.19 11.84 -7.90
N VAL A 169 7.82 12.85 -7.30
CA VAL A 169 9.26 12.84 -6.98
C VAL A 169 9.57 12.43 -5.53
N PHE A 170 8.53 12.13 -4.75
CA PHE A 170 8.64 11.94 -3.32
C PHE A 170 9.58 10.81 -2.94
N LYS A 171 9.55 9.71 -3.68
CA LYS A 171 10.37 8.52 -3.39
C LYS A 171 11.87 8.78 -3.55
N GLN A 172 12.24 9.73 -4.39
CA GLN A 172 13.64 10.09 -4.65
C GLN A 172 14.15 11.13 -3.65
N ASP A 173 13.33 12.12 -3.29
CA ASP A 173 13.71 13.20 -2.38
C ASP A 173 12.54 13.64 -1.47
N PRO A 174 12.21 12.83 -0.43
CA PRO A 174 11.06 13.10 0.44
C PRO A 174 11.17 14.43 1.20
N ASP A 175 12.36 14.77 1.69
CA ASP A 175 12.56 15.95 2.54
C ASP A 175 12.36 17.25 1.76
N SER A 176 12.91 17.32 0.55
CA SER A 176 12.70 18.44 -0.37
C SER A 176 11.23 18.57 -0.76
N ALA A 177 10.56 17.45 -1.06
CA ALA A 177 9.14 17.44 -1.38
C ALA A 177 8.28 17.97 -0.22
N LEU A 178 8.51 17.51 1.02
CA LEU A 178 7.79 18.00 2.21
C LEU A 178 8.05 19.48 2.44
N THR A 179 9.32 19.90 2.40
CA THR A 179 9.68 21.30 2.62
C THR A 179 9.02 22.23 1.59
N LYS A 180 8.96 21.80 0.32
CA LYS A 180 8.24 22.54 -0.74
C LYS A 180 6.73 22.55 -0.50
N ALA A 181 6.13 21.42 -0.09
CA ALA A 181 4.70 21.34 0.20
C ALA A 181 4.28 22.31 1.31
N TYR A 182 5.03 22.40 2.40
CA TYR A 182 4.73 23.35 3.47
C TYR A 182 4.86 24.81 3.04
N LYS A 183 5.93 25.16 2.31
CA LYS A 183 6.12 26.53 1.82
C LYS A 183 5.00 26.93 0.86
N ARG A 184 4.66 26.05 -0.08
CA ARG A 184 3.59 26.29 -1.05
C ARG A 184 2.23 26.48 -0.37
N LEU A 185 1.93 25.73 0.70
CA LEU A 185 0.70 25.93 1.47
C LEU A 185 0.69 27.26 2.21
N GLU A 186 1.82 27.67 2.82
CA GLU A 186 1.94 29.00 3.43
C GLU A 186 1.72 30.11 2.40
N ASP A 187 2.28 29.97 1.20
CA ASP A 187 2.11 30.94 0.11
C ASP A 187 0.65 31.07 -0.32
N ILE A 188 -0.04 29.94 -0.50
CA ILE A 188 -1.47 29.90 -0.86
C ILE A 188 -2.32 30.61 0.20
N VAL A 189 -2.11 30.29 1.49
CA VAL A 189 -2.89 30.91 2.57
C VAL A 189 -2.59 32.40 2.67
N ARG A 190 -1.34 32.84 2.49
CA ARG A 190 -0.99 34.27 2.46
C ARG A 190 -1.69 34.98 1.31
N GLU A 191 -1.68 34.41 0.11
CA GLU A 191 -2.33 34.99 -1.06
C GLU A 191 -3.84 35.14 -0.84
N ARG A 192 -4.51 34.10 -0.31
CA ARG A 192 -5.95 34.14 -0.04
C ARG A 192 -6.35 35.11 1.07
N THR A 193 -5.47 35.36 2.03
CA THR A 193 -5.81 36.15 3.23
C THR A 193 -5.17 37.53 3.26
N SER A 194 -4.25 37.82 2.32
CA SER A 194 -3.40 39.02 2.34
C SER A 194 -2.57 39.21 3.62
N LEU A 195 -2.32 38.12 4.36
CA LEU A 195 -1.49 38.13 5.57
C LEU A 195 0.00 38.00 5.21
N ASN A 196 0.86 38.60 6.03
CA ASN A 196 2.33 38.57 5.85
C ASN A 196 3.06 37.69 6.86
N GLU A 197 2.33 37.00 7.73
CA GLU A 197 2.91 36.13 8.75
C GLU A 197 3.38 34.79 8.17
N HIS A 198 4.12 34.02 8.97
CA HIS A 198 4.62 32.71 8.59
C HIS A 198 4.25 31.63 9.61
N SER A 199 4.29 30.37 9.19
CA SER A 199 4.13 29.19 10.02
C SER A 199 2.85 29.25 10.87
N THR A 200 2.93 28.80 12.10
CA THR A 200 1.82 28.73 13.06
C THR A 200 1.13 30.06 13.27
N LYS A 201 1.85 31.18 13.18
CA LYS A 201 1.27 32.51 13.35
C LYS A 201 0.36 32.87 12.18
N LEU A 202 0.75 32.52 10.96
CA LEU A 202 -0.10 32.66 9.77
C LEU A 202 -1.40 31.91 9.93
N PHE A 203 -1.35 30.61 10.23
CA PHE A 203 -2.56 29.79 10.33
C PHE A 203 -3.46 30.18 11.50
N SER A 204 -2.88 30.64 12.61
CA SER A 204 -3.64 31.14 13.76
C SER A 204 -4.47 32.37 13.36
N GLN A 205 -3.85 33.32 12.64
CA GLN A 205 -4.55 34.50 12.13
C GLN A 205 -5.54 34.16 11.02
N ALA A 206 -5.20 33.22 10.13
CA ALA A 206 -6.03 32.85 9.00
C ALA A 206 -7.33 32.12 9.41
N PHE A 207 -7.29 31.29 10.45
CA PHE A 207 -8.38 30.34 10.77
C PHE A 207 -8.94 30.40 12.21
N ASN A 208 -8.18 30.89 13.20
CA ASN A 208 -8.53 30.69 14.61
C ASN A 208 -8.87 31.99 15.37
N MET A 209 -8.43 33.16 14.90
CA MET A 209 -8.75 34.44 15.56
C MET A 209 -10.22 34.84 15.37
N SER A 210 -10.73 35.69 16.26
CA SER A 210 -12.14 36.17 16.21
C SER A 210 -12.52 36.83 14.89
N ASN A 211 -11.53 37.37 14.17
CA ASN A 211 -11.67 38.00 12.86
C ASN A 211 -10.90 37.21 11.78
N ALA A 212 -10.79 35.89 11.94
CA ALA A 212 -10.13 35.03 10.97
C ALA A 212 -10.78 35.21 9.57
N PRO A 213 -9.99 35.46 8.52
CA PRO A 213 -10.52 35.66 7.17
C PRO A 213 -11.09 34.39 6.55
N LEU A 214 -10.67 33.20 7.03
CA LEU A 214 -11.09 31.92 6.50
C LEU A 214 -11.81 31.08 7.56
N THR A 215 -12.83 30.33 7.13
CA THR A 215 -13.58 29.40 7.97
C THR A 215 -14.13 28.22 7.15
N TRP A 216 -14.83 27.28 7.79
CA TRP A 216 -15.49 26.16 7.12
C TRP A 216 -16.99 26.18 7.39
N LEU A 217 -17.77 25.75 6.40
CA LEU A 217 -19.21 25.53 6.54
C LEU A 217 -19.46 24.17 7.20
N VAL A 218 -19.34 24.14 8.52
CA VAL A 218 -19.56 22.94 9.34
C VAL A 218 -20.67 23.16 10.37
N PRO A 219 -21.37 22.09 10.81
CA PRO A 219 -22.51 22.22 11.73
C PRO A 219 -22.11 22.76 13.11
N ASP A 220 -20.92 22.41 13.61
CA ASP A 220 -20.44 22.82 14.93
C ASP A 220 -19.20 23.72 14.83
N LYS A 221 -19.20 24.82 15.59
CA LYS A 221 -18.04 25.70 15.74
C LYS A 221 -16.83 24.97 16.32
N SER A 222 -17.04 23.93 17.13
CA SER A 222 -15.93 23.12 17.66
C SER A 222 -15.13 22.42 16.56
N GLU A 223 -15.78 22.05 15.44
CA GLU A 223 -15.11 21.47 14.27
C GLU A 223 -14.22 22.49 13.56
N VAL A 224 -14.65 23.76 13.46
CA VAL A 224 -13.81 24.85 12.93
C VAL A 224 -12.52 24.99 13.74
N VAL A 225 -12.64 24.98 15.07
CA VAL A 225 -11.48 25.04 15.98
C VAL A 225 -10.60 23.81 15.82
N GLY A 226 -11.19 22.61 15.69
CA GLY A 226 -10.46 21.37 15.44
C GLY A 226 -9.65 21.42 14.15
N ARG A 227 -10.27 21.85 13.04
CA ARG A 227 -9.60 22.02 11.73
C ARG A 227 -8.47 23.03 11.83
N ALA A 228 -8.69 24.20 12.43
CA ALA A 228 -7.63 25.19 12.63
C ALA A 228 -6.44 24.63 13.44
N ASN A 229 -6.73 23.83 14.49
CA ASN A 229 -5.70 23.19 15.29
C ASN A 229 -4.90 22.13 14.53
N LEU A 230 -5.46 21.48 13.50
CA LEU A 230 -4.71 20.56 12.64
C LEU A 230 -3.60 21.30 11.88
N PHE A 231 -3.88 22.48 11.32
CA PHE A 231 -2.85 23.31 10.67
C PHE A 231 -1.75 23.68 11.67
N LEU A 232 -2.13 24.23 12.82
CA LEU A 232 -1.20 24.67 13.85
C LEU A 232 -0.32 23.52 14.36
N GLY A 233 -0.95 22.41 14.77
CA GLY A 233 -0.27 21.25 15.33
C GLY A 233 0.66 20.59 14.33
N THR A 234 0.25 20.46 13.07
CA THR A 234 1.10 19.86 12.02
C THR A 234 2.35 20.70 11.77
N TYR A 235 2.21 22.02 11.62
CA TYR A 235 3.37 22.90 11.42
C TYR A 235 4.30 22.92 12.63
N GLN A 236 3.74 22.92 13.86
CA GLN A 236 4.53 22.84 15.09
C GLN A 236 5.31 21.54 15.21
N ALA A 237 4.66 20.40 14.93
CA ALA A 237 5.23 19.08 15.12
C ALA A 237 6.29 18.74 14.06
N PHE A 238 6.04 19.11 12.80
CA PHE A 238 6.82 18.61 11.67
C PHE A 238 7.65 19.70 10.97
N ARG A 239 7.01 20.78 10.51
CA ARG A 239 7.69 21.84 9.73
C ARG A 239 8.82 22.53 10.52
N ASN A 240 8.59 22.82 11.80
CA ASN A 240 9.61 23.44 12.66
C ASN A 240 10.82 22.52 12.84
N ALA A 241 10.60 21.22 13.03
CA ALA A 241 11.70 20.27 13.20
C ALA A 241 12.57 20.19 11.93
N ARG A 242 11.96 20.22 10.74
CA ARG A 242 12.66 20.23 9.44
C ARG A 242 13.47 21.51 9.20
N THR A 243 13.11 22.63 9.84
CA THR A 243 13.80 23.91 9.67
C THR A 243 15.02 24.05 10.59
N HIS A 244 15.02 23.36 11.73
CA HIS A 244 15.98 23.59 12.81
C HIS A 244 16.90 22.40 13.10
N ARG A 245 16.67 21.23 12.50
CA ARG A 245 17.47 20.02 12.75
C ARG A 245 17.87 19.37 11.44
N GLU A 246 19.17 19.22 11.21
CA GLU A 246 19.67 18.20 10.27
C GLU A 246 19.36 16.84 10.89
N LYS A 247 18.38 16.13 10.33
CA LYS A 247 18.04 14.80 10.83
C LYS A 247 18.82 13.76 10.03
N LEU A 248 19.78 13.13 10.70
CA LEU A 248 20.66 12.10 10.12
C LEU A 248 19.91 10.79 9.78
N GLU A 249 18.76 10.50 10.40
CA GLU A 249 18.02 9.24 10.20
C GLU A 249 16.50 9.42 10.42
N GLU A 250 15.80 10.19 9.57
CA GLU A 250 14.33 10.08 9.57
C GLU A 250 13.88 8.76 8.96
N ASN A 251 13.03 8.04 9.68
CA ASN A 251 12.37 6.86 9.17
C ASN A 251 11.47 7.24 7.98
N LEU A 252 11.78 6.71 6.79
CA LEU A 252 11.05 6.93 5.54
C LEU A 252 9.52 6.76 5.70
N ILE A 253 9.08 5.81 6.53
CA ILE A 253 7.65 5.59 6.81
C ILE A 253 7.01 6.84 7.44
N HIS A 254 7.74 7.55 8.32
CA HIS A 254 7.24 8.79 8.91
C HIS A 254 7.10 9.89 7.86
N GLN A 255 8.01 9.96 6.88
CA GLN A 255 7.93 10.94 5.81
C GLN A 255 6.71 10.68 4.91
N TYR A 256 6.42 9.43 4.56
CA TYR A 256 5.18 9.09 3.82
C TYR A 256 3.91 9.49 4.60
N ARG A 257 3.89 9.22 5.91
CA ARG A 257 2.75 9.64 6.77
C ARG A 257 2.63 11.16 6.84
N GLU A 258 3.75 11.85 6.94
CA GLU A 258 3.78 13.31 6.95
C GLU A 258 3.29 13.89 5.62
N PHE A 259 3.63 13.27 4.48
CA PHE A 259 3.13 13.70 3.18
C PHE A 259 1.61 13.62 3.10
N LEU A 260 1.03 12.53 3.62
CA LEU A 260 -0.43 12.39 3.70
C LEU A 260 -1.06 13.41 4.66
N LEU A 261 -0.38 13.76 5.75
CA LEU A 261 -0.85 14.77 6.69
C LEU A 261 -0.84 16.18 6.07
N ILE A 262 0.23 16.57 5.37
CA ILE A 262 0.26 17.86 4.67
C ILE A 262 -0.76 17.88 3.52
N ASN A 263 -0.96 16.77 2.81
CA ASN A 263 -2.03 16.63 1.81
C ASN A 263 -3.41 16.95 2.38
N GLU A 264 -3.73 16.42 3.56
CA GLU A 264 -5.01 16.72 4.23
C GLU A 264 -5.17 18.22 4.50
N LEU A 265 -4.10 18.94 4.85
CA LEU A 265 -4.17 20.39 5.03
C LEU A 265 -4.46 21.14 3.72
N TYR A 266 -3.99 20.65 2.57
CA TYR A 266 -4.36 21.22 1.27
C TYR A 266 -5.85 21.04 1.00
N LEU A 267 -6.39 19.84 1.24
CA LEU A 267 -7.82 19.55 1.06
C LEU A 267 -8.68 20.42 1.98
N LEU A 268 -8.33 20.51 3.27
CA LEU A 268 -9.01 21.39 4.21
C LEU A 268 -8.91 22.86 3.81
N GLU A 269 -7.76 23.32 3.33
CA GLU A 269 -7.59 24.69 2.87
C GLU A 269 -8.49 24.98 1.66
N ALA A 270 -8.61 24.05 0.70
CA ALA A 270 -9.50 24.19 -0.46
C ALA A 270 -10.99 24.28 -0.07
N GLU A 271 -11.40 23.55 0.97
CA GLU A 271 -12.77 23.62 1.52
C GLU A 271 -13.07 24.93 2.27
N ALA A 272 -12.04 25.66 2.70
CA ALA A 272 -12.23 26.87 3.49
C ALA A 272 -12.87 27.98 2.64
N ILE A 273 -13.82 28.71 3.23
CA ILE A 273 -14.50 29.86 2.63
C ILE A 273 -14.01 31.17 3.25
N THR A 274 -14.07 32.24 2.48
CA THR A 274 -13.80 33.59 2.99
C THR A 274 -15.01 34.09 3.77
N ILE A 275 -14.78 34.68 4.94
CA ILE A 275 -15.81 35.41 5.67
C ILE A 275 -15.92 36.80 5.02
N GLU A 276 -16.96 37.01 4.20
CA GLU A 276 -17.28 38.36 3.74
C GLU A 276 -17.69 39.20 4.96
N SER A 277 -16.96 40.30 5.19
CA SER A 277 -17.33 41.32 6.14
C SER A 277 -18.74 41.82 5.82
N LYS A 278 -19.71 41.57 6.70
CA LYS A 278 -20.98 42.30 6.67
C LYS A 278 -20.78 43.76 7.04
#